data_AF-A0A372Z851-F1
#
_entry.id   AF-A0A372Z851-F1
#
_cell.length_a   1.000
_cell.length_b   1.000
_cell.length_c   1.000
_cell.angle_alpha   90.00
_cell.angle_beta   90.00
_cell.angle_gamma   90.00
#
_symmetry.space_group_name_H-M   'P 1'
#
loop_
_entity.id
_entity.type
_entity.pdbx_description
1 polymer ?
#
loop_
_entity_poly.entity_id
_entity_poly.type
_entity_poly.pdbx_seq_one_letter_code
_entity_poly.pdbx_strand_id
1 'polypeptide(L)'
;MKTRSFLLSTLAVFIFAGCSSEDAREGNIPGGELDGKAYLSLSLQSHTATSRAVDTKPGSSGESKAGTVKVLLFDEDDVCLDVVGFDGLTVGNSGGADAGGAGTPEAAVSEAKLVPEKTKKVFVVINPYADGNKGWNLTADAVKGKPWSVINTAIEAVIANIATDENFMMASAGKGTGIEGALTKVTVHKPTAYTSEAIDQAKTDAQNSPTEISVDRLSAKVELAVKDIFTTKPDGATFTFGGWELSVTNKSVKLYSELITYDNATTGAVYRRDKNYLKSEQPDISDNSTMETNMDAAFNYLKNIDSDTDPIPEIKRDKGTSCYCLENTMDANAQQLGFTTKVVVKATYTPNGLTPNSSYFSWKGNYYTLDQLKEEYTKTGSGGLKTDLPIFLKKAKLVAGDADQSTIDNFITNLQASGLTAKTGIIGRFCAVRYYHESVCYYDVLIRHDQSVIEKMALGRYGVVRNNWYHLDLQSVSGPGTPWIPDPSDPDPDNPTPPDTDDDEADAYLSVKITINPWTYWTQGVDLH
;
A
#
# COMPACT_ATOMS: atom_id res chain seq x y z
N MET A 1 -55.31 -18.82 55.59
CA MET A 1 -53.82 -18.82 55.52
C MET A 1 -53.37 -20.28 55.52
N LYS A 2 -52.58 -20.84 54.62
CA LYS A 2 -51.72 -20.33 53.55
C LYS A 2 -51.70 -21.39 52.42
N THR A 3 -51.52 -20.87 51.21
CA THR A 3 -51.25 -21.51 49.92
C THR A 3 -50.02 -22.42 49.89
N ARG A 4 -50.12 -23.53 49.15
CA ARG A 4 -49.02 -24.12 48.36
C ARG A 4 -49.62 -24.72 47.08
N SER A 5 -49.24 -24.19 45.93
CA SER A 5 -49.48 -24.78 44.61
C SER A 5 -48.11 -24.95 43.95
N PHE A 6 -47.79 -26.20 43.62
CA PHE A 6 -46.75 -26.59 42.69
C PHE A 6 -47.43 -26.75 41.33
N LEU A 7 -46.99 -26.00 40.32
CA LEU A 7 -47.40 -26.20 38.93
C LEU A 7 -46.12 -26.26 38.08
N LEU A 8 -45.87 -27.45 37.55
CA LEU A 8 -44.95 -27.69 36.44
C LEU A 8 -45.45 -26.90 35.21
N SER A 9 -44.59 -26.08 34.63
CA SER A 9 -44.78 -25.52 33.29
C SER A 9 -43.76 -26.12 32.33
N THR A 10 -44.28 -26.84 31.35
CA THR A 10 -43.60 -27.42 30.18
C THR A 10 -42.78 -26.39 29.42
N LEU A 11 -41.48 -26.66 29.29
CA LEU A 11 -40.53 -25.93 28.44
C LEU A 11 -40.67 -26.42 26.99
N ALA A 12 -41.19 -25.57 26.10
CA ALA A 12 -41.15 -25.82 24.66
C ALA A 12 -39.76 -25.42 24.14
N VAL A 13 -38.96 -26.41 23.78
CA VAL A 13 -37.66 -26.25 23.12
C VAL A 13 -37.92 -26.13 21.61
N PHE A 14 -37.71 -24.95 21.03
CA PHE A 14 -37.61 -24.80 19.58
C PHE A 14 -36.20 -25.16 19.15
N ILE A 15 -36.04 -26.34 18.55
CA ILE A 15 -34.82 -26.76 17.87
C ILE A 15 -34.86 -26.14 16.48
N PHE A 16 -34.04 -25.12 16.21
CA PHE A 16 -33.68 -24.74 14.84
C PHE A 16 -32.59 -25.70 14.37
N ALA A 17 -32.98 -26.70 13.59
CA ALA A 17 -32.05 -27.54 12.86
C ALA A 17 -31.46 -26.71 11.71
N GLY A 18 -30.14 -26.49 11.74
CA GLY A 18 -29.39 -26.07 10.57
C GLY A 18 -29.35 -27.22 9.57
N CYS A 19 -29.89 -26.99 8.38
CA CYS A 19 -29.63 -27.82 7.21
C CYS A 19 -29.19 -26.91 6.07
N SER A 20 -27.91 -27.04 5.74
CA SER A 20 -27.37 -26.78 4.40
C SER A 20 -28.14 -27.66 3.40
N SER A 21 -28.78 -27.03 2.42
CA SER A 21 -29.11 -27.67 1.15
C SER A 21 -29.29 -26.60 0.07
N GLU A 22 -28.31 -26.55 -0.83
CA GLU A 22 -28.53 -26.21 -2.24
C GLU A 22 -29.76 -26.98 -2.76
N ASP A 23 -30.55 -26.38 -3.66
CA ASP A 23 -31.77 -26.91 -4.30
C ASP A 23 -33.12 -26.87 -3.54
N ALA A 24 -33.40 -25.78 -2.81
CA ALA A 24 -34.78 -25.32 -2.69
C ALA A 24 -35.09 -24.37 -3.86
N ARG A 25 -35.89 -24.80 -4.84
CA ARG A 25 -36.44 -23.90 -5.87
C ARG A 25 -37.14 -22.73 -5.16
N GLU A 26 -36.58 -21.53 -5.28
CA GLU A 26 -37.03 -20.27 -4.66
C GLU A 26 -38.51 -19.91 -4.92
N GLY A 27 -39.20 -20.58 -5.85
CA GLY A 27 -40.64 -20.42 -6.09
C GLY A 27 -41.56 -21.00 -5.00
N ASN A 28 -41.01 -21.54 -3.92
CA ASN A 28 -41.75 -22.19 -2.82
C ASN A 28 -41.57 -21.51 -1.45
N ILE A 29 -41.10 -20.26 -1.40
CA ILE A 29 -41.05 -19.50 -0.15
C ILE A 29 -42.49 -19.31 0.36
N PRO A 30 -42.88 -19.85 1.53
CA PRO A 30 -44.20 -19.64 2.10
C PRO A 30 -44.49 -18.14 2.22
N GLY A 31 -45.70 -17.70 1.85
CA GLY A 31 -46.03 -16.26 1.78
C GLY A 31 -45.80 -15.45 3.07
N GLY A 32 -45.71 -16.10 4.24
CA GLY A 32 -45.35 -15.44 5.50
C GLY A 32 -43.86 -15.11 5.65
N GLU A 33 -42.97 -15.74 4.88
CA GLU A 33 -41.52 -15.50 4.91
C GLU A 33 -41.08 -14.32 4.01
N LEU A 34 -41.99 -13.82 3.16
CA LEU A 34 -41.78 -12.64 2.32
C LEU A 34 -42.23 -11.34 2.99
N ASP A 35 -42.87 -11.41 4.16
CA ASP A 35 -43.27 -10.21 4.90
C ASP A 35 -42.02 -9.44 5.36
N GLY A 36 -42.00 -8.13 5.08
CA GLY A 36 -40.84 -7.28 5.30
C GLY A 36 -39.63 -7.58 4.41
N LYS A 37 -39.79 -8.29 3.28
CA LYS A 37 -38.73 -8.55 2.29
C LYS A 37 -39.00 -7.87 0.94
N ALA A 38 -37.93 -7.64 0.19
CA ALA A 38 -37.93 -7.04 -1.14
C ALA A 38 -36.78 -7.63 -2.00
N TYR A 39 -36.69 -7.25 -3.27
CA TYR A 39 -35.66 -7.69 -4.19
C TYR A 39 -34.70 -6.56 -4.57
N LEU A 40 -33.42 -6.89 -4.76
CA LEU A 40 -32.35 -5.99 -5.16
C LEU A 40 -31.48 -6.66 -6.24
N SER A 41 -31.15 -5.90 -7.29
CA SER A 41 -30.09 -6.25 -8.24
C SER A 41 -29.02 -5.16 -8.26
N LEU A 42 -27.78 -5.58 -8.52
CA LEU A 42 -26.62 -4.72 -8.57
C LEU A 42 -25.90 -4.89 -9.91
N SER A 43 -25.12 -3.88 -10.29
CA SER A 43 -24.11 -3.97 -11.34
C SER A 43 -22.80 -3.42 -10.79
N LEU A 44 -21.71 -4.18 -10.91
CA LEU A 44 -20.41 -3.79 -10.37
C LEU A 44 -19.53 -3.24 -11.48
N GLN A 45 -18.88 -2.12 -11.21
CA GLN A 45 -17.89 -1.56 -12.12
C GLN A 45 -16.69 -1.02 -11.36
N SER A 46 -15.54 -0.98 -12.01
CA SER A 46 -14.40 -0.26 -11.50
C SER A 46 -14.63 1.25 -11.61
N HIS A 47 -14.09 2.04 -10.69
CA HIS A 47 -14.17 3.50 -10.78
C HIS A 47 -13.45 4.00 -12.05
N THR A 48 -14.15 4.65 -12.99
CA THR A 48 -13.52 5.23 -14.18
C THR A 48 -12.95 6.61 -13.86
N ALA A 49 -11.65 6.82 -14.09
CA ALA A 49 -11.10 8.18 -14.11
C ALA A 49 -11.66 8.96 -15.32
N THR A 50 -11.66 10.29 -15.25
CA THR A 50 -12.40 11.18 -16.19
C THR A 50 -11.54 11.79 -17.31
N SER A 51 -10.22 11.61 -17.34
CA SER A 51 -9.29 12.18 -18.32
C SER A 51 -8.82 11.24 -19.46
N ARG A 52 -9.19 11.56 -20.70
CA ARG A 52 -8.77 10.91 -21.96
C ARG A 52 -7.25 11.03 -22.24
N ALA A 53 -6.41 10.25 -21.56
CA ALA A 53 -4.98 10.15 -21.87
C ALA A 53 -4.64 8.81 -22.56
N VAL A 54 -3.79 8.88 -23.59
CA VAL A 54 -3.52 7.82 -24.58
C VAL A 54 -2.63 6.68 -24.03
N ASP A 55 -2.00 6.86 -22.86
CA ASP A 55 -0.97 5.94 -22.31
C ASP A 55 -1.38 5.25 -20.99
N THR A 56 -2.66 4.88 -20.82
CA THR A 56 -3.15 4.25 -19.58
C THR A 56 -2.98 2.72 -19.62
N LYS A 57 -2.46 2.12 -18.53
CA LYS A 57 -2.28 0.68 -18.39
C LYS A 57 -3.39 0.08 -17.50
N PRO A 58 -4.32 -0.73 -18.03
CA PRO A 58 -5.37 -1.35 -17.23
C PRO A 58 -4.82 -2.48 -16.35
N GLY A 59 -5.59 -2.87 -15.34
CA GLY A 59 -5.27 -4.06 -14.54
C GLY A 59 -5.34 -5.35 -15.35
N SER A 60 -4.68 -6.40 -14.86
CA SER A 60 -4.84 -7.76 -15.41
C SER A 60 -6.22 -8.34 -15.06
N SER A 61 -6.59 -9.43 -15.75
CA SER A 61 -7.79 -10.20 -15.43
C SER A 61 -7.73 -10.79 -14.01
N GLY A 62 -6.57 -11.30 -13.59
CA GLY A 62 -6.34 -11.77 -12.22
C GLY A 62 -6.47 -10.67 -11.17
N GLU A 63 -5.99 -9.45 -11.46
CA GLU A 63 -6.17 -8.29 -10.57
C GLU A 63 -7.63 -7.85 -10.44
N SER A 64 -8.51 -8.31 -11.33
CA SER A 64 -9.90 -7.85 -11.47
C SER A 64 -10.94 -8.89 -11.05
N LYS A 65 -10.51 -10.11 -10.73
CA LYS A 65 -11.40 -11.23 -10.50
C LYS A 65 -12.25 -10.99 -9.25
N ALA A 66 -13.57 -11.01 -9.40
CA ALA A 66 -14.50 -11.06 -8.27
C ALA A 66 -14.88 -12.52 -8.00
N GLY A 67 -14.26 -13.11 -6.97
CA GLY A 67 -14.56 -14.47 -6.51
C GLY A 67 -15.74 -14.46 -5.55
N THR A 68 -15.54 -13.92 -4.35
CA THR A 68 -16.59 -13.78 -3.34
C THR A 68 -17.06 -12.34 -3.28
N VAL A 69 -18.37 -12.11 -3.33
CA VAL A 69 -18.97 -10.77 -3.24
C VAL A 69 -19.95 -10.73 -2.08
N LYS A 70 -19.60 -9.99 -1.03
CA LYS A 70 -20.46 -9.73 0.13
C LYS A 70 -21.07 -8.34 0.00
N VAL A 71 -22.39 -8.25 0.15
CA VAL A 71 -23.13 -7.00 0.13
C VAL A 71 -23.75 -6.80 1.51
N LEU A 72 -23.24 -5.80 2.23
CA LEU A 72 -23.80 -5.36 3.50
C LEU A 72 -24.98 -4.44 3.22
N LEU A 73 -26.10 -4.70 3.88
CA LEU A 73 -27.37 -4.02 3.68
C LEU A 73 -27.65 -3.11 4.88
N PHE A 74 -27.98 -1.84 4.65
CA PHE A 74 -28.19 -0.85 5.70
C PHE A 74 -29.56 -0.20 5.58
N ASP A 75 -30.13 0.18 6.72
CA ASP A 75 -31.32 1.03 6.78
C ASP A 75 -30.98 2.52 6.56
N GLU A 76 -31.97 3.39 6.80
CA GLU A 76 -31.82 4.83 6.65
C GLU A 76 -30.85 5.44 7.68
N ASP A 77 -30.74 4.81 8.86
CA ASP A 77 -29.92 5.22 10.01
C ASP A 77 -28.51 4.59 9.99
N ASP A 78 -28.11 4.01 8.87
CA ASP A 78 -26.79 3.38 8.67
C ASP A 78 -26.49 2.19 9.60
N VAL A 79 -27.54 1.50 10.05
CA VAL A 79 -27.43 0.25 10.81
C VAL A 79 -27.53 -0.93 9.86
N CYS A 80 -26.58 -1.86 9.96
CA CYS A 80 -26.55 -3.04 9.11
C CYS A 80 -27.71 -3.98 9.45
N LEU A 81 -28.55 -4.26 8.46
CA LEU A 81 -29.72 -5.14 8.57
C LEU A 81 -29.36 -6.60 8.31
N ASP A 82 -28.44 -6.83 7.36
CA ASP A 82 -28.00 -8.15 6.94
C ASP A 82 -26.77 -8.09 6.02
N VAL A 83 -26.23 -9.24 5.66
CA VAL A 83 -25.21 -9.40 4.61
C VAL A 83 -25.61 -10.52 3.64
N VAL A 84 -25.55 -10.25 2.34
CA VAL A 84 -25.99 -11.18 1.29
C VAL A 84 -24.86 -11.44 0.29
N GLY A 85 -24.77 -12.67 -0.21
CA GLY A 85 -23.81 -13.07 -1.24
C GLY A 85 -24.30 -12.76 -2.66
N PHE A 86 -23.43 -12.14 -3.45
CA PHE A 86 -23.62 -11.83 -4.88
C PHE A 86 -22.48 -12.44 -5.72
N ASP A 87 -22.06 -13.66 -5.37
CA ASP A 87 -20.94 -14.34 -6.02
C ASP A 87 -21.20 -14.56 -7.53
N GLY A 88 -20.12 -14.63 -8.33
CA GLY A 88 -20.20 -14.84 -9.77
C GLY A 88 -20.41 -13.56 -10.61
N LEU A 89 -20.44 -12.39 -9.98
CA LEU A 89 -20.45 -11.11 -10.69
C LEU A 89 -19.11 -10.79 -11.34
N THR A 90 -19.20 -10.05 -12.44
CA THR A 90 -18.05 -9.47 -13.13
C THR A 90 -17.95 -7.99 -12.76
N VAL A 91 -16.75 -7.51 -12.45
CA VAL A 91 -16.50 -6.07 -12.31
C VAL A 91 -16.31 -5.51 -13.71
N GLY A 92 -17.23 -4.66 -14.18
CA GLY A 92 -17.07 -3.98 -15.46
C GLY A 92 -15.92 -2.98 -15.46
N ASN A 93 -15.34 -2.67 -16.62
CA ASN A 93 -14.26 -1.67 -16.79
C ASN A 93 -12.99 -1.94 -15.96
N SER A 94 -12.79 -3.16 -15.46
CA SER A 94 -11.74 -3.49 -14.49
C SER A 94 -10.42 -3.95 -15.11
N GLY A 95 -10.45 -4.48 -16.34
CA GLY A 95 -9.30 -5.10 -17.01
C GLY A 95 -9.09 -4.63 -18.44
N GLY A 96 -7.88 -4.85 -18.97
CA GLY A 96 -7.53 -4.59 -20.37
C GLY A 96 -7.93 -5.73 -21.31
N ALA A 97 -7.87 -5.50 -22.63
CA ALA A 97 -8.02 -6.59 -23.58
C ALA A 97 -6.89 -7.61 -23.36
N ASP A 98 -7.24 -8.85 -23.04
CA ASP A 98 -6.24 -9.93 -22.92
C ASP A 98 -5.45 -10.07 -24.23
N ALA A 99 -4.24 -10.65 -24.18
CA ALA A 99 -3.42 -10.92 -25.38
C ALA A 99 -4.15 -11.78 -26.46
N GLY A 100 -5.29 -12.38 -26.11
CA GLY A 100 -6.19 -13.11 -27.02
C GLY A 100 -7.31 -12.28 -27.67
N GLY A 101 -7.37 -10.96 -27.46
CA GLY A 101 -8.32 -10.07 -28.13
C GLY A 101 -9.75 -10.07 -27.58
N ALA A 102 -9.99 -10.67 -26.39
CA ALA A 102 -11.27 -10.49 -25.69
C ALA A 102 -11.39 -9.03 -25.22
N GLY A 103 -12.51 -8.38 -25.52
CA GLY A 103 -12.80 -7.01 -25.08
C GLY A 103 -12.87 -6.88 -23.57
N THR A 104 -12.95 -5.65 -23.07
CA THR A 104 -13.02 -5.39 -21.63
C THR A 104 -14.31 -5.95 -21.01
N PRO A 105 -14.29 -6.41 -19.76
CA PRO A 105 -15.49 -6.93 -19.12
C PRO A 105 -16.57 -5.84 -19.03
N GLU A 106 -17.78 -6.17 -19.47
CA GLU A 106 -18.96 -5.32 -19.25
C GLU A 106 -19.52 -5.55 -17.83
N ALA A 107 -20.10 -4.49 -17.26
CA ALA A 107 -20.74 -4.56 -15.96
C ALA A 107 -22.07 -5.34 -16.08
N ALA A 108 -22.06 -6.62 -15.71
CA ALA A 108 -23.23 -7.48 -15.79
C ALA A 108 -24.22 -7.17 -14.66
N VAL A 109 -25.51 -7.22 -14.99
CA VAL A 109 -26.60 -7.13 -14.00
C VAL A 109 -26.69 -8.43 -13.22
N SER A 110 -26.77 -8.34 -11.89
CA SER A 110 -26.97 -9.50 -11.04
C SER A 110 -28.38 -10.06 -11.16
N GLU A 111 -28.52 -11.36 -10.91
CA GLU A 111 -29.81 -11.92 -10.49
C GLU A 111 -30.37 -11.16 -9.29
N ALA A 112 -31.69 -11.03 -9.24
CA ALA A 112 -32.38 -10.37 -8.14
C ALA A 112 -32.24 -11.20 -6.85
N LYS A 113 -31.72 -10.60 -5.79
CA LYS A 113 -31.57 -11.22 -4.47
C LYS A 113 -32.61 -10.71 -3.50
N LEU A 114 -33.12 -11.60 -2.65
CA LEU A 114 -34.05 -11.26 -1.58
C LEU A 114 -33.30 -10.54 -0.44
N VAL A 115 -33.82 -9.40 -0.01
CA VAL A 115 -33.25 -8.51 1.00
C VAL A 115 -34.33 -7.99 1.96
N PRO A 116 -33.99 -7.45 3.15
CA PRO A 116 -34.96 -6.74 3.98
C PRO A 116 -35.55 -5.53 3.25
N GLU A 117 -36.87 -5.32 3.32
CA GLU A 117 -37.60 -4.18 2.72
C GLU A 117 -37.08 -2.82 3.21
N LYS A 118 -36.56 -2.78 4.44
CA LYS A 118 -35.98 -1.58 5.05
C LYS A 118 -34.61 -1.20 4.48
N THR A 119 -34.02 -2.01 3.61
CA THR A 119 -32.72 -1.70 3.00
C THR A 119 -32.83 -0.42 2.16
N LYS A 120 -32.02 0.58 2.51
CA LYS A 120 -31.92 1.88 1.80
C LYS A 120 -30.53 2.14 1.26
N LYS A 121 -29.50 1.51 1.83
CA LYS A 121 -28.11 1.72 1.47
C LYS A 121 -27.37 0.39 1.43
N VAL A 122 -26.29 0.28 0.66
CA VAL A 122 -25.43 -0.91 0.59
C VAL A 122 -23.95 -0.56 0.60
N PHE A 123 -23.13 -1.53 1.04
CA PHE A 123 -21.69 -1.52 0.87
C PHE A 123 -21.23 -2.88 0.34
N VAL A 124 -20.43 -2.87 -0.72
CA VAL A 124 -19.92 -4.08 -1.38
C VAL A 124 -18.50 -4.34 -0.94
N VAL A 125 -18.19 -5.59 -0.61
CA VAL A 125 -16.85 -6.11 -0.36
C VAL A 125 -16.62 -7.32 -1.23
N ILE A 126 -15.59 -7.27 -2.06
CA ILE A 126 -15.18 -8.34 -2.98
C ILE A 126 -13.90 -8.97 -2.43
N ASN A 127 -13.81 -10.30 -2.49
CA ASN A 127 -12.70 -11.10 -2.01
C ASN A 127 -12.27 -10.68 -0.61
N PRO A 128 -13.19 -10.66 0.37
CA PRO A 128 -12.88 -10.17 1.71
C PRO A 128 -11.72 -10.95 2.30
N TYR A 129 -10.81 -10.22 2.96
CA TYR A 129 -9.69 -10.78 3.68
C TYR A 129 -10.18 -11.81 4.71
N ALA A 130 -9.84 -13.08 4.46
CA ALA A 130 -10.24 -14.23 5.28
C ALA A 130 -9.01 -15.01 5.75
N ASP A 131 -8.36 -14.53 6.80
CA ASP A 131 -7.23 -15.22 7.46
C ASP A 131 -7.55 -15.43 8.94
N GLY A 132 -8.24 -16.52 9.24
CA GLY A 132 -8.62 -16.88 10.61
C GLY A 132 -9.42 -15.78 11.34
N ASN A 133 -8.89 -15.32 12.48
CA ASN A 133 -9.47 -14.23 13.30
C ASN A 133 -8.98 -12.83 12.89
N LYS A 134 -8.19 -12.71 11.80
CA LYS A 134 -7.70 -11.44 11.27
C LYS A 134 -8.57 -11.01 10.08
N GLY A 135 -8.80 -9.71 9.96
CA GLY A 135 -9.72 -9.18 8.95
C GLY A 135 -11.07 -8.74 9.50
N TRP A 136 -11.96 -8.33 8.60
CA TRP A 136 -13.33 -8.00 8.96
C TRP A 136 -14.17 -9.28 9.01
N ASN A 137 -14.79 -9.54 10.16
CA ASN A 137 -15.82 -10.57 10.25
C ASN A 137 -17.13 -10.06 9.64
N LEU A 138 -17.33 -10.36 8.35
CA LEU A 138 -18.49 -9.93 7.56
C LEU A 138 -19.62 -10.99 7.53
N THR A 139 -19.78 -11.76 8.60
CA THR A 139 -20.93 -12.67 8.79
C THR A 139 -22.14 -11.91 9.31
N ALA A 140 -23.35 -12.38 9.02
CA ALA A 140 -24.59 -11.72 9.46
C ALA A 140 -24.62 -11.50 10.97
N ASP A 141 -24.27 -12.52 11.77
CA ASP A 141 -24.21 -12.42 13.23
C ASP A 141 -23.20 -11.39 13.73
N ALA A 142 -22.13 -11.15 12.97
CA ALA A 142 -21.09 -10.20 13.34
C ALA A 142 -21.42 -8.76 12.94
N VAL A 143 -22.16 -8.51 11.85
CA VAL A 143 -22.44 -7.14 11.37
C VAL A 143 -23.85 -6.65 11.67
N LYS A 144 -24.85 -7.53 11.80
CA LYS A 144 -26.25 -7.16 11.98
C LYS A 144 -26.47 -6.37 13.26
N GLY A 145 -27.24 -5.29 13.16
CA GLY A 145 -27.53 -4.36 14.24
C GLY A 145 -26.37 -3.41 14.58
N LYS A 146 -25.23 -3.48 13.88
CA LYS A 146 -24.12 -2.56 14.10
C LYS A 146 -24.19 -1.37 13.15
N PRO A 147 -23.84 -0.17 13.62
CA PRO A 147 -23.69 0.98 12.75
C PRO A 147 -22.45 0.84 11.87
N TRP A 148 -22.46 1.48 10.70
CA TRP A 148 -21.33 1.51 9.77
C TRP A 148 -19.99 1.88 10.42
N SER A 149 -19.99 2.87 11.31
CA SER A 149 -18.77 3.34 12.00
C SER A 149 -18.04 2.25 12.78
N VAL A 150 -18.78 1.27 13.32
CA VAL A 150 -18.20 0.11 14.02
C VAL A 150 -17.63 -0.89 13.02
N ILE A 151 -18.32 -1.11 11.90
CA ILE A 151 -17.90 -2.06 10.85
C ILE A 151 -16.64 -1.55 10.12
N ASN A 152 -16.59 -0.25 9.78
CA ASN A 152 -15.49 0.39 9.05
C ASN A 152 -14.29 0.78 9.92
N THR A 153 -14.11 0.13 11.06
CA THR A 153 -12.90 0.33 11.88
C THR A 153 -11.68 -0.16 11.11
N ALA A 154 -10.57 0.59 11.19
CA ALA A 154 -9.30 0.17 10.60
C ALA A 154 -8.81 -1.13 11.26
N ILE A 155 -8.29 -2.04 10.46
CA ILE A 155 -7.65 -3.27 10.93
C ILE A 155 -6.17 -3.25 10.61
N GLU A 156 -5.41 -4.09 11.29
CA GLU A 156 -4.09 -4.48 10.81
C GLU A 156 -4.23 -5.50 9.66
N ALA A 157 -3.44 -5.33 8.61
CA ALA A 157 -3.45 -6.19 7.45
C ALA A 157 -2.05 -6.37 6.87
N VAL A 158 -1.85 -7.52 6.25
CA VAL A 158 -0.65 -7.84 5.47
C VAL A 158 -1.04 -7.80 4.00
N ILE A 159 -0.26 -7.09 3.18
CA ILE A 159 -0.59 -6.87 1.76
C ILE A 159 -0.78 -8.18 0.98
N ALA A 160 -0.03 -9.23 1.31
CA ALA A 160 -0.15 -10.55 0.69
C ALA A 160 -1.55 -11.15 0.78
N ASN A 161 -2.36 -10.73 1.76
CA ASN A 161 -3.74 -11.19 1.93
C ASN A 161 -4.80 -10.24 1.36
N ILE A 162 -4.39 -9.04 0.92
CA ILE A 162 -5.25 -8.03 0.30
C ILE A 162 -5.06 -8.03 -1.23
N ALA A 163 -3.83 -8.32 -1.68
CA ALA A 163 -3.41 -8.30 -3.07
C ALA A 163 -2.74 -9.63 -3.42
N THR A 164 -3.55 -10.66 -3.66
CA THR A 164 -3.13 -11.95 -4.21
C THR A 164 -3.70 -12.09 -5.61
N ASP A 165 -2.96 -12.72 -6.52
CA ASP A 165 -3.48 -13.02 -7.86
C ASP A 165 -4.84 -13.72 -7.80
N GLU A 166 -5.76 -13.29 -8.66
CA GLU A 166 -7.18 -13.67 -8.70
C GLU A 166 -8.02 -13.37 -7.43
N ASN A 167 -7.43 -12.80 -6.38
CA ASN A 167 -8.09 -12.59 -5.09
C ASN A 167 -7.76 -11.21 -4.48
N PHE A 168 -7.74 -10.18 -5.31
CA PHE A 168 -7.61 -8.80 -4.84
C PHE A 168 -8.87 -8.38 -4.08
N MET A 169 -8.70 -7.94 -2.83
CA MET A 169 -9.80 -7.39 -2.06
C MET A 169 -10.20 -6.03 -2.64
N MET A 170 -11.50 -5.87 -2.89
CA MET A 170 -12.08 -4.61 -3.36
C MET A 170 -13.24 -4.22 -2.47
N ALA A 171 -13.56 -2.94 -2.44
CA ALA A 171 -14.69 -2.42 -1.69
C ALA A 171 -15.38 -1.29 -2.47
N SER A 172 -16.62 -0.95 -2.10
CA SER A 172 -17.31 0.22 -2.66
C SER A 172 -16.41 1.46 -2.59
N ALA A 173 -16.19 2.10 -3.75
CA ALA A 173 -15.27 3.22 -3.91
C ALA A 173 -15.73 4.47 -3.14
N GLY A 174 -17.06 4.64 -3.03
CA GLY A 174 -17.74 5.74 -2.37
C GLY A 174 -17.67 7.09 -3.10
N LYS A 175 -18.32 8.11 -2.55
CA LYS A 175 -18.39 9.49 -3.08
C LYS A 175 -18.30 10.53 -1.96
N GLY A 176 -17.12 11.09 -1.71
CA GLY A 176 -16.93 12.23 -0.81
C GLY A 176 -16.43 11.87 0.58
N THR A 177 -16.83 12.65 1.59
CA THR A 177 -16.38 12.53 2.99
C THR A 177 -17.45 11.85 3.86
N GLY A 178 -17.02 11.22 4.96
CA GLY A 178 -17.93 10.68 5.96
C GLY A 178 -18.79 9.49 5.51
N ILE A 179 -19.82 9.17 6.30
CA ILE A 179 -20.70 8.01 6.11
C ILE A 179 -21.52 8.09 4.82
N GLU A 180 -21.97 9.29 4.45
CA GLU A 180 -22.72 9.53 3.21
C GLU A 180 -21.87 9.26 1.96
N GLY A 181 -20.55 9.40 2.10
CA GLY A 181 -19.62 9.04 1.04
C GLY A 181 -19.30 7.56 0.97
N ALA A 182 -19.52 6.78 2.04
CA ALA A 182 -19.19 5.36 2.05
C ALA A 182 -20.30 4.46 1.46
N LEU A 183 -21.55 4.69 1.88
CA LEU A 183 -22.68 3.80 1.58
C LEU A 183 -23.47 4.28 0.36
N THR A 184 -23.76 3.37 -0.57
CA THR A 184 -24.52 3.70 -1.79
C THR A 184 -26.02 3.53 -1.56
N LYS A 185 -26.82 4.55 -1.86
CA LYS A 185 -28.28 4.48 -1.82
C LYS A 185 -28.81 3.48 -2.86
N VAL A 186 -29.78 2.66 -2.47
CA VAL A 186 -30.43 1.66 -3.33
C VAL A 186 -31.95 1.79 -3.28
N THR A 187 -32.59 1.31 -4.34
CA THR A 187 -34.03 1.05 -4.37
C THR A 187 -34.25 -0.46 -4.31
N VAL A 188 -35.17 -0.91 -3.45
CA VAL A 188 -35.57 -2.32 -3.36
C VAL A 188 -37.01 -2.48 -3.83
N HIS A 189 -37.30 -3.61 -4.46
CA HIS A 189 -38.58 -3.87 -5.14
C HIS A 189 -39.40 -4.90 -4.37
N LYS A 190 -40.49 -4.47 -3.76
CA LYS A 190 -41.37 -5.34 -2.97
C LYS A 190 -42.44 -5.99 -3.86
N PRO A 191 -42.70 -7.30 -3.74
CA PRO A 191 -43.86 -7.93 -4.38
C PRO A 191 -45.17 -7.29 -3.91
N THR A 192 -46.07 -6.99 -4.84
CA THR A 192 -47.39 -6.41 -4.53
C THR A 192 -48.34 -7.42 -3.88
N ALA A 193 -48.07 -8.71 -4.07
CA ALA A 193 -48.78 -9.84 -3.47
C ALA A 193 -47.86 -11.06 -3.33
N TYR A 194 -48.28 -12.07 -2.58
CA TYR A 194 -47.57 -13.35 -2.43
C TYR A 194 -47.99 -14.38 -3.48
N THR A 195 -47.98 -13.96 -4.76
CA THR A 195 -48.17 -14.86 -5.90
C THR A 195 -46.88 -14.93 -6.72
N SER A 196 -46.69 -16.02 -7.47
CA SER A 196 -45.51 -16.20 -8.31
C SER A 196 -45.35 -15.04 -9.30
N GLU A 197 -46.44 -14.56 -9.87
CA GLU A 197 -46.42 -13.45 -10.84
C GLU A 197 -45.95 -12.13 -10.21
N ALA A 198 -46.41 -11.81 -8.99
CA ALA A 198 -46.01 -10.60 -8.30
C ALA A 198 -44.55 -10.65 -7.82
N ILE A 199 -44.06 -11.85 -7.48
CA ILE A 199 -42.65 -12.09 -7.12
C ILE A 199 -41.77 -11.94 -8.37
N ASP A 200 -42.13 -12.59 -9.47
CA ASP A 200 -41.38 -12.53 -10.73
C ASP A 200 -41.35 -11.09 -11.30
N GLN A 201 -42.44 -10.34 -11.15
CA GLN A 201 -42.45 -8.92 -11.49
C GLN A 201 -41.49 -8.11 -10.63
N ALA A 202 -41.47 -8.32 -9.30
CA ALA A 202 -40.54 -7.59 -8.42
C ALA A 202 -39.06 -7.93 -8.72
N LYS A 203 -38.75 -9.18 -9.07
CA LYS A 203 -37.42 -9.59 -9.54
C LYS A 203 -37.06 -8.89 -10.85
N THR A 204 -37.98 -8.89 -11.81
CA THR A 204 -37.81 -8.22 -13.10
C THR A 204 -37.60 -6.71 -12.93
N ASP A 205 -38.37 -6.06 -12.05
CA ASP A 205 -38.23 -4.63 -11.77
C ASP A 205 -36.86 -4.30 -11.17
N ALA A 206 -36.37 -5.14 -10.25
CA ALA A 206 -35.02 -5.00 -9.70
C ALA A 206 -33.94 -5.14 -10.78
N GLN A 207 -34.07 -6.13 -11.67
CA GLN A 207 -33.12 -6.35 -12.78
C GLN A 207 -33.19 -5.26 -13.86
N ASN A 208 -34.35 -4.63 -14.05
CA ASN A 208 -34.51 -3.50 -14.98
C ASN A 208 -34.01 -2.17 -14.39
N SER A 209 -33.79 -2.11 -13.08
CA SER A 209 -33.28 -0.93 -12.36
C SER A 209 -32.14 -1.30 -11.40
N PRO A 210 -31.07 -1.94 -11.88
CA PRO A 210 -29.98 -2.37 -11.01
C PRO A 210 -29.25 -1.15 -10.45
N THR A 211 -28.81 -1.23 -9.19
CA THR A 211 -27.94 -0.18 -8.65
C THR A 211 -26.51 -0.42 -9.10
N GLU A 212 -25.94 0.56 -9.80
CA GLU A 212 -24.53 0.55 -10.19
C GLU A 212 -23.64 0.93 -9.01
N ILE A 213 -22.67 0.06 -8.70
CA ILE A 213 -21.71 0.26 -7.61
C ILE A 213 -20.30 0.29 -8.18
N SER A 214 -19.64 1.44 -8.03
CA SER A 214 -18.20 1.55 -8.27
C SER A 214 -17.41 0.90 -7.14
N VAL A 215 -16.41 0.08 -7.47
CA VAL A 215 -15.51 -0.56 -6.52
C VAL A 215 -14.05 -0.19 -6.80
N ASP A 216 -13.26 -0.13 -5.73
CA ASP A 216 -11.82 0.13 -5.74
C ASP A 216 -11.10 -1.04 -5.07
N ARG A 217 -9.95 -1.45 -5.64
CA ARG A 217 -9.01 -2.32 -4.93
C ARG A 217 -8.52 -1.62 -3.65
N LEU A 218 -8.31 -2.39 -2.59
CA LEU A 218 -7.77 -1.87 -1.32
C LEU A 218 -6.23 -1.75 -1.30
N SER A 219 -5.57 -2.07 -2.41
CA SER A 219 -4.14 -1.94 -2.60
C SER A 219 -3.80 -0.84 -3.61
N ALA A 220 -2.58 -0.33 -3.53
CA ALA A 220 -1.93 0.41 -4.60
C ALA A 220 -0.94 -0.49 -5.33
N LYS A 221 -0.72 -0.24 -6.62
CA LYS A 221 0.26 -0.92 -7.46
C LYS A 221 1.45 -0.01 -7.72
N VAL A 222 2.65 -0.51 -7.54
CA VAL A 222 3.90 0.18 -7.84
C VAL A 222 4.71 -0.63 -8.84
N GLU A 223 5.18 0.01 -9.90
CA GLU A 223 6.10 -0.59 -10.87
C GLU A 223 7.28 0.35 -11.04
N LEU A 224 8.50 -0.18 -11.00
CA LEU A 224 9.70 0.57 -11.30
C LEU A 224 10.31 0.06 -12.60
N ALA A 225 10.59 0.97 -13.52
CA ALA A 225 11.32 0.74 -14.76
C ALA A 225 12.63 1.53 -14.78
N VAL A 226 13.56 1.09 -15.62
CA VAL A 226 14.78 1.82 -15.96
C VAL A 226 14.71 2.15 -17.42
N LYS A 227 14.77 3.44 -17.75
CA LYS A 227 14.70 3.92 -19.13
C LYS A 227 15.81 3.32 -19.98
N ASP A 228 15.50 2.94 -21.22
CA ASP A 228 16.48 2.38 -22.17
C ASP A 228 17.67 3.32 -22.39
N ILE A 229 17.38 4.63 -22.48
CA ILE A 229 18.39 5.68 -22.49
C ILE A 229 18.50 6.25 -21.07
N PHE A 230 19.38 5.64 -20.27
CA PHE A 230 19.70 6.07 -18.92
C PHE A 230 20.99 6.90 -18.89
N THR A 231 20.95 8.07 -18.25
CA THR A 231 22.13 8.95 -18.15
C THR A 231 22.83 8.78 -16.81
N THR A 232 24.13 8.48 -16.82
CA THR A 232 24.95 8.42 -15.61
C THR A 232 25.86 9.64 -15.54
N LYS A 233 25.81 10.38 -14.44
CA LYS A 233 26.65 11.56 -14.19
C LYS A 233 27.46 11.39 -12.90
N PRO A 234 28.65 12.02 -12.80
CA PRO A 234 29.33 12.74 -13.88
C PRO A 234 29.88 11.81 -14.98
N ASP A 235 30.26 12.37 -16.12
CA ASP A 235 30.76 11.61 -17.27
C ASP A 235 31.92 10.68 -16.88
N GLY A 236 31.86 9.44 -17.38
CA GLY A 236 32.82 8.37 -17.07
C GLY A 236 32.50 7.55 -15.83
N ALA A 237 31.49 7.95 -15.03
CA ALA A 237 30.94 7.07 -14.00
C ALA A 237 30.08 5.96 -14.62
N THR A 238 29.95 4.84 -13.91
CA THR A 238 29.09 3.72 -14.31
C THR A 238 27.99 3.49 -13.29
N PHE A 239 26.82 3.09 -13.79
CA PHE A 239 25.67 2.71 -12.98
C PHE A 239 25.10 1.39 -13.49
N THR A 240 24.78 0.47 -12.60
CA THR A 240 24.06 -0.76 -12.93
C THR A 240 22.96 -0.99 -11.90
N PHE A 241 21.72 -1.04 -12.38
CA PHE A 241 20.56 -1.39 -11.55
C PHE A 241 20.70 -2.82 -11.02
N GLY A 242 20.49 -3.01 -9.71
CA GLY A 242 20.62 -4.31 -9.04
C GLY A 242 19.31 -4.86 -8.48
N GLY A 243 18.31 -4.01 -8.25
CA GLY A 243 16.99 -4.40 -7.77
C GLY A 243 16.29 -3.26 -7.05
N TRP A 244 15.01 -3.44 -6.73
CA TRP A 244 14.26 -2.49 -5.91
C TRP A 244 13.38 -3.20 -4.88
N GLU A 245 12.85 -2.48 -3.90
CA GLU A 245 11.78 -2.93 -3.01
C GLU A 245 11.06 -1.73 -2.37
N LEU A 246 9.85 -1.92 -1.87
CA LEU A 246 9.12 -0.90 -1.10
C LEU A 246 9.58 -0.85 0.36
N SER A 247 9.64 0.35 0.92
CA SER A 247 9.85 0.63 2.34
C SER A 247 8.78 1.60 2.85
N VAL A 248 8.60 1.67 4.16
CA VAL A 248 7.59 2.49 4.85
C VAL A 248 6.17 2.15 4.38
N THR A 249 5.88 0.86 4.24
CA THR A 249 4.54 0.40 3.80
C THR A 249 3.60 0.28 5.00
N ASN A 250 2.39 0.83 4.89
CA ASN A 250 1.39 0.81 5.96
C ASN A 250 1.00 -0.63 6.36
N LYS A 251 0.69 -0.83 7.64
CA LYS A 251 0.18 -2.10 8.21
C LYS A 251 -1.32 -2.07 8.46
N SER A 252 -2.00 -0.98 8.16
CA SER A 252 -3.42 -0.83 8.45
C SER A 252 -4.24 -0.40 7.25
N VAL A 253 -5.53 -0.77 7.26
CA VAL A 253 -6.46 -0.47 6.17
C VAL A 253 -7.89 -0.39 6.69
N LYS A 254 -8.71 0.47 6.06
CA LYS A 254 -10.16 0.58 6.28
C LYS A 254 -10.91 0.01 5.08
N LEU A 255 -12.13 -0.52 5.27
CA LEU A 255 -13.01 -0.88 4.14
C LEU A 255 -13.23 0.35 3.26
N TYR A 256 -13.47 1.50 3.89
CA TYR A 256 -13.56 2.81 3.25
C TYR A 256 -12.73 3.84 4.01
N SER A 257 -11.81 4.48 3.29
CA SER A 257 -11.11 5.68 3.75
C SER A 257 -11.72 6.89 3.07
N GLU A 258 -12.06 7.92 3.85
CA GLU A 258 -12.75 9.12 3.38
C GLU A 258 -11.99 9.79 2.25
N LEU A 259 -12.69 10.27 1.21
CA LEU A 259 -12.04 11.03 0.14
C LEU A 259 -11.69 12.43 0.65
N ILE A 260 -10.48 12.88 0.34
CA ILE A 260 -9.96 14.19 0.70
C ILE A 260 -9.75 15.01 -0.58
N THR A 261 -10.30 16.21 -0.58
CA THR A 261 -10.04 17.21 -1.62
C THR A 261 -8.78 17.99 -1.29
N TYR A 262 -8.00 18.33 -2.30
CA TYR A 262 -6.80 19.12 -2.16
C TYR A 262 -6.64 20.08 -3.35
N ASP A 263 -5.91 21.17 -3.13
CA ASP A 263 -5.73 22.21 -4.13
C ASP A 263 -4.86 21.71 -5.29
N ASN A 264 -5.18 22.21 -6.49
CA ASN A 264 -4.50 21.86 -7.75
C ASN A 264 -4.59 20.38 -8.14
N ALA A 265 -5.50 19.59 -7.55
CA ALA A 265 -5.67 18.19 -7.92
C ALA A 265 -5.85 18.00 -9.43
N THR A 266 -5.08 17.07 -10.01
CA THR A 266 -5.28 16.60 -11.37
C THR A 266 -6.72 16.08 -11.50
N THR A 267 -7.41 16.42 -12.60
CA THR A 267 -8.80 15.97 -12.82
C THR A 267 -8.94 14.46 -12.69
N GLY A 268 -9.70 14.00 -11.70
CA GLY A 268 -9.94 12.59 -11.42
C GLY A 268 -8.93 11.95 -10.45
N ALA A 269 -7.89 12.68 -10.02
CA ALA A 269 -7.06 12.25 -8.90
C ALA A 269 -7.85 12.32 -7.60
N VAL A 270 -7.60 11.34 -6.73
CA VAL A 270 -8.29 11.20 -5.44
C VAL A 270 -7.27 10.99 -4.35
N TYR A 271 -7.45 11.70 -3.24
CA TYR A 271 -6.71 11.46 -2.01
C TYR A 271 -7.62 10.89 -0.93
N ARG A 272 -7.04 10.24 0.07
CA ARG A 272 -7.80 9.55 1.12
C ARG A 272 -7.25 9.85 2.50
N ARG A 273 -8.08 9.65 3.53
CA ARG A 273 -7.69 9.66 4.94
C ARG A 273 -7.60 8.24 5.48
N ASP A 274 -6.39 7.69 5.52
CA ASP A 274 -6.13 6.38 6.11
C ASP A 274 -6.21 6.40 7.66
N LYS A 275 -5.56 5.45 8.35
CA LYS A 275 -5.54 5.39 9.82
C LYS A 275 -4.53 6.37 10.45
N ASN A 276 -3.37 6.56 9.83
CA ASN A 276 -2.25 7.30 10.38
C ASN A 276 -2.06 8.58 9.54
N TYR A 277 -3.10 9.39 9.45
CA TYR A 277 -3.17 10.45 8.45
C TYR A 277 -2.62 11.77 9.00
N LEU A 278 -3.14 12.18 10.16
CA LEU A 278 -2.70 13.40 10.83
C LEU A 278 -1.33 13.19 11.47
N LYS A 279 -0.54 14.25 11.57
CA LYS A 279 0.72 14.23 12.33
C LYS A 279 0.58 13.70 13.77
N SER A 280 -0.54 13.96 14.44
CA SER A 280 -0.83 13.43 15.78
C SER A 280 -1.26 11.96 15.82
N GLU A 281 -1.61 11.38 14.67
CA GLU A 281 -1.95 9.96 14.50
C GLU A 281 -0.71 9.14 14.09
N GLN A 282 0.40 9.80 13.72
CA GLN A 282 1.66 9.13 13.39
C GLN A 282 2.32 8.52 14.64
N PRO A 283 3.19 7.51 14.47
CA PRO A 283 4.01 6.97 15.55
C PRO A 283 4.73 8.03 16.37
N ASP A 284 4.81 7.84 17.68
CA ASP A 284 5.59 8.69 18.56
C ASP A 284 7.09 8.44 18.34
N ILE A 285 7.78 9.47 17.87
CA ILE A 285 9.22 9.49 17.56
C ILE A 285 10.01 10.35 18.54
N SER A 286 9.41 10.79 19.65
CA SER A 286 10.04 11.72 20.60
C SER A 286 11.12 11.08 21.48
N ASP A 287 11.07 9.76 21.68
CA ASP A 287 12.04 8.99 22.45
C ASP A 287 12.71 7.93 21.58
N ASN A 288 14.01 8.13 21.32
CA ASN A 288 14.85 7.26 20.48
C ASN A 288 14.86 5.79 20.94
N SER A 289 14.64 5.51 22.23
CA SER A 289 14.61 4.15 22.77
C SER A 289 13.34 3.37 22.43
N THR A 290 12.24 4.08 22.10
CA THR A 290 10.95 3.48 21.74
C THR A 290 10.53 3.76 20.30
N MET A 291 11.17 4.73 19.65
CA MET A 291 10.86 5.22 18.30
C MET A 291 10.73 4.09 17.28
N GLU A 292 11.75 3.25 17.15
CA GLU A 292 11.76 2.15 16.18
C GLU A 292 10.58 1.19 16.42
N THR A 293 10.29 0.85 17.67
CA THR A 293 9.17 -0.03 18.04
C THR A 293 7.81 0.59 17.71
N ASN A 294 7.65 1.89 17.96
CA ASN A 294 6.42 2.62 17.64
C ASN A 294 6.20 2.70 16.13
N MET A 295 7.26 2.97 15.37
CA MET A 295 7.25 3.01 13.91
C MET A 295 6.92 1.64 13.32
N ASP A 296 7.57 0.58 13.81
CA ASP A 296 7.32 -0.80 13.40
C ASP A 296 5.89 -1.25 13.69
N ALA A 297 5.21 -0.69 14.68
CA ALA A 297 3.80 -1.01 14.91
C ALA A 297 2.89 -0.52 13.78
N ALA A 298 3.24 0.58 13.11
CA ALA A 298 2.42 1.20 12.07
C ALA A 298 2.86 0.87 10.64
N PHE A 299 4.16 0.67 10.40
CA PHE A 299 4.72 0.49 9.06
C PHE A 299 5.72 -0.67 8.98
N ASN A 300 6.04 -1.10 7.76
CA ASN A 300 7.17 -2.00 7.48
C ASN A 300 8.33 -1.20 6.89
N TYR A 301 9.54 -1.41 7.42
CA TYR A 301 10.77 -0.76 6.97
C TYR A 301 11.76 -1.78 6.40
N LEU A 302 12.51 -1.38 5.37
CA LEU A 302 13.76 -2.03 5.01
C LEU A 302 14.85 -1.52 5.95
N LYS A 303 15.40 -2.40 6.79
CA LYS A 303 16.24 -2.00 7.91
C LYS A 303 17.74 -2.17 7.65
N ASN A 304 18.54 -1.31 8.28
CA ASN A 304 19.98 -1.58 8.34
C ASN A 304 20.28 -2.78 9.24
N ILE A 305 21.47 -3.34 9.05
CA ILE A 305 22.03 -4.36 9.95
C ILE A 305 23.00 -3.70 10.93
N ASP A 306 23.01 -4.20 12.16
CA ASP A 306 23.94 -3.74 13.19
C ASP A 306 25.00 -4.78 13.55
N SER A 307 24.83 -6.03 13.15
CA SER A 307 25.79 -7.11 13.39
C SER A 307 26.31 -7.74 12.10
N ASP A 308 27.54 -8.22 12.14
CA ASP A 308 28.15 -9.00 11.07
C ASP A 308 27.50 -10.39 10.89
N THR A 309 26.69 -10.82 11.85
CA THR A 309 25.85 -12.02 11.78
C THR A 309 24.54 -11.80 11.05
N ASP A 310 24.03 -10.57 10.99
CA ASP A 310 22.68 -10.31 10.51
C ASP A 310 22.61 -10.34 8.99
N PRO A 311 21.60 -10.97 8.38
CA PRO A 311 21.45 -10.96 6.94
C PRO A 311 21.06 -9.56 6.45
N ILE A 312 21.76 -9.06 5.43
CA ILE A 312 21.36 -7.81 4.77
C ILE A 312 19.98 -8.04 4.11
N PRO A 313 18.99 -7.16 4.30
CA PRO A 313 17.70 -7.30 3.62
C PRO A 313 17.83 -7.39 2.12
N GLU A 314 16.99 -8.24 1.53
CA GLU A 314 17.05 -8.54 0.12
C GLU A 314 16.29 -7.49 -0.69
N ILE A 315 17.02 -6.75 -1.54
CA ILE A 315 16.47 -5.78 -2.49
C ILE A 315 16.79 -6.31 -3.88
N LYS A 316 15.88 -7.13 -4.42
CA LYS A 316 16.13 -7.95 -5.61
C LYS A 316 15.05 -7.88 -6.68
N ARG A 317 13.97 -7.12 -6.44
CA ARG A 317 12.87 -7.06 -7.39
C ARG A 317 13.38 -6.48 -8.70
N ASP A 318 13.10 -7.15 -9.82
CA ASP A 318 13.60 -6.72 -11.12
C ASP A 318 12.78 -5.53 -11.66
N LYS A 319 13.36 -4.78 -12.60
CA LYS A 319 12.67 -3.71 -13.31
C LYS A 319 11.48 -4.25 -14.12
N GLY A 320 10.41 -3.47 -14.20
CA GLY A 320 9.17 -3.84 -14.88
C GLY A 320 8.28 -4.83 -14.13
N THR A 321 8.70 -5.30 -12.95
CA THR A 321 7.84 -6.12 -12.09
C THR A 321 6.94 -5.22 -11.24
N SER A 322 5.76 -5.72 -10.89
CA SER A 322 4.83 -5.03 -10.00
C SER A 322 5.06 -5.41 -8.54
N CYS A 323 4.86 -4.45 -7.64
CA CYS A 323 4.74 -4.65 -6.20
C CYS A 323 3.43 -3.98 -5.72
N TYR A 324 2.86 -4.49 -4.65
CA TYR A 324 1.63 -3.95 -4.06
C TYR A 324 1.90 -3.46 -2.65
N CYS A 325 1.17 -2.45 -2.22
CA CYS A 325 1.15 -1.98 -0.83
C CYS A 325 -0.26 -1.56 -0.43
N LEU A 326 -0.51 -1.47 0.87
CA LEU A 326 -1.70 -0.80 1.38
C LEU A 326 -1.57 0.71 1.09
N GLU A 327 -2.69 1.40 1.06
CA GLU A 327 -2.66 2.86 1.00
C GLU A 327 -1.89 3.44 2.19
N ASN A 328 -1.21 4.56 1.94
CA ASN A 328 -0.46 5.31 2.93
C ASN A 328 -0.53 6.78 2.53
N THR A 329 -1.31 7.55 3.28
CA THR A 329 -1.70 8.93 2.96
C THR A 329 -1.55 9.81 4.19
N MET A 330 -1.21 11.07 4.01
CA MET A 330 -0.85 11.94 5.12
C MET A 330 -1.41 13.35 4.92
N ASP A 331 -1.68 14.04 6.02
CA ASP A 331 -1.88 15.48 5.97
C ASP A 331 -0.57 16.19 5.56
N ALA A 332 -0.67 17.43 5.10
CA ALA A 332 0.46 18.22 4.62
C ALA A 332 1.65 18.21 5.60
N ASN A 333 1.39 18.33 6.91
CA ASN A 333 2.42 18.41 7.95
C ASN A 333 2.97 17.04 8.39
N ALA A 334 2.44 15.94 7.85
CA ALA A 334 2.90 14.59 8.14
C ALA A 334 3.65 13.92 6.97
N GLN A 335 3.90 14.64 5.87
CA GLN A 335 4.70 14.18 4.74
C GLN A 335 6.21 14.16 5.12
N GLN A 336 6.64 13.11 5.81
CA GLN A 336 7.99 12.97 6.34
C GLN A 336 8.56 11.58 6.07
N LEU A 337 9.90 11.49 6.01
CA LEU A 337 10.61 10.29 5.57
C LEU A 337 10.25 9.03 6.38
N GLY A 338 9.92 9.18 7.67
CA GLY A 338 9.53 8.09 8.55
C GLY A 338 8.16 7.48 8.24
N PHE A 339 7.29 8.20 7.52
CA PHE A 339 5.88 7.82 7.31
C PHE A 339 5.51 7.70 5.83
N THR A 340 6.31 8.23 4.91
CA THR A 340 6.04 8.20 3.47
C THR A 340 6.52 6.92 2.80
N THR A 341 5.59 6.15 2.21
CA THR A 341 5.93 4.98 1.38
C THR A 341 6.90 5.36 0.27
N LYS A 342 8.00 4.61 0.17
CA LYS A 342 9.08 4.88 -0.77
C LYS A 342 9.60 3.63 -1.46
N VAL A 343 10.26 3.83 -2.59
CA VAL A 343 11.03 2.78 -3.27
C VAL A 343 12.49 2.90 -2.85
N VAL A 344 13.09 1.79 -2.42
CA VAL A 344 14.54 1.67 -2.24
C VAL A 344 15.12 0.92 -3.44
N VAL A 345 16.06 1.55 -4.13
CA VAL A 345 16.78 0.98 -5.28
C VAL A 345 18.17 0.56 -4.84
N LYS A 346 18.52 -0.71 -5.06
CA LYS A 346 19.89 -1.22 -4.96
C LYS A 346 20.55 -1.13 -6.34
N ALA A 347 21.77 -0.62 -6.39
CA ALA A 347 22.56 -0.55 -7.62
C ALA A 347 24.06 -0.67 -7.33
N THR A 348 24.86 -0.81 -8.38
CA THR A 348 26.28 -0.49 -8.32
C THR A 348 26.53 0.87 -8.99
N TYR A 349 27.28 1.73 -8.33
CA TYR A 349 27.72 3.01 -8.87
C TYR A 349 29.23 3.13 -8.70
N THR A 350 29.96 3.22 -9.82
CA THR A 350 31.41 3.42 -9.80
C THR A 350 31.75 4.83 -10.29
N PRO A 351 32.38 5.68 -9.47
CA PRO A 351 32.89 6.98 -9.91
C PRO A 351 33.89 6.87 -11.06
N ASN A 352 33.99 7.93 -11.86
CA ASN A 352 34.99 8.01 -12.93
C ASN A 352 36.41 7.84 -12.36
N GLY A 353 37.27 7.11 -13.08
CA GLY A 353 38.66 6.86 -12.69
C GLY A 353 38.86 5.69 -11.72
N LEU A 354 37.79 5.08 -11.21
CA LEU A 354 37.86 3.86 -10.41
C LEU A 354 37.50 2.62 -11.25
N THR A 355 38.00 1.46 -10.82
CA THR A 355 37.69 0.18 -11.46
C THR A 355 36.22 -0.20 -11.19
N PRO A 356 35.40 -0.52 -12.20
CA PRO A 356 34.03 -0.96 -12.00
C PRO A 356 33.93 -2.16 -11.04
N ASN A 357 32.91 -2.14 -10.17
CA ASN A 357 32.67 -3.16 -9.14
C ASN A 357 33.82 -3.33 -8.13
N SER A 358 34.74 -2.37 -8.04
CA SER A 358 35.72 -2.33 -6.96
C SER A 358 35.17 -1.60 -5.74
N SER A 359 35.73 -1.88 -4.57
CA SER A 359 35.36 -1.19 -3.35
C SER A 359 36.08 0.15 -3.25
N TYR A 360 35.39 1.19 -2.76
CA TYR A 360 35.96 2.52 -2.57
C TYR A 360 35.38 3.23 -1.35
N PHE A 361 36.08 4.27 -0.91
CA PHE A 361 35.62 5.17 0.14
C PHE A 361 35.24 6.53 -0.45
N SER A 362 34.24 7.18 0.12
CA SER A 362 33.97 8.60 -0.10
C SER A 362 34.25 9.39 1.17
N TRP A 363 34.97 10.49 1.01
CA TRP A 363 35.21 11.47 2.07
C TRP A 363 35.31 12.88 1.47
N LYS A 364 34.54 13.82 2.02
CA LYS A 364 34.45 15.23 1.54
C LYS A 364 34.26 15.37 0.02
N GLY A 365 33.41 14.54 -0.57
CA GLY A 365 33.11 14.57 -2.00
C GLY A 365 34.18 13.98 -2.92
N ASN A 366 35.29 13.48 -2.37
CA ASN A 366 36.32 12.75 -3.11
C ASN A 366 36.13 11.24 -2.95
N TYR A 367 36.72 10.47 -3.87
CA TYR A 367 36.67 9.01 -3.88
C TYR A 367 38.08 8.43 -3.77
N TYR A 368 38.25 7.43 -2.92
CA TYR A 368 39.55 6.84 -2.59
C TYR A 368 39.51 5.32 -2.69
N THR A 369 40.51 4.70 -3.30
CA THR A 369 40.85 3.30 -3.01
C THR A 369 41.32 3.18 -1.55
N LEU A 370 41.38 1.96 -1.01
CA LEU A 370 41.90 1.75 0.36
C LEU A 370 43.32 2.33 0.51
N ASP A 371 44.21 2.09 -0.46
CA ASP A 371 45.58 2.59 -0.42
C ASP A 371 45.64 4.13 -0.47
N GLN A 372 44.84 4.75 -1.33
CA GLN A 372 44.73 6.22 -1.41
C GLN A 372 44.19 6.81 -0.11
N LEU A 373 43.20 6.17 0.51
CA LEU A 373 42.64 6.62 1.79
C LEU A 373 43.68 6.54 2.91
N LYS A 374 44.48 5.46 2.95
CA LYS A 374 45.58 5.28 3.92
C LYS A 374 46.68 6.32 3.74
N GLU A 375 47.01 6.64 2.49
CA GLU A 375 47.96 7.70 2.17
C GLU A 375 47.44 9.07 2.64
N GLU A 376 46.19 9.40 2.36
CA GLU A 376 45.53 10.64 2.78
C GLU A 376 45.44 10.74 4.32
N TYR A 377 45.15 9.63 4.99
CA TYR A 377 45.12 9.54 6.44
C TYR A 377 46.48 9.82 7.07
N THR A 378 47.56 9.33 6.45
CA THR A 378 48.94 9.52 6.95
C THR A 378 49.42 10.96 6.73
N LYS A 379 48.96 11.62 5.66
CA LYS A 379 49.25 13.05 5.39
C LYS A 379 48.49 13.98 6.34
N THR A 380 47.36 13.54 6.87
CA THR A 380 46.53 14.33 7.78
C THR A 380 47.14 14.32 9.19
N GLY A 381 47.67 15.46 9.64
CA GLY A 381 48.32 15.56 10.95
C GLY A 381 47.36 15.50 12.15
N SER A 382 46.18 16.12 12.04
CA SER A 382 45.11 16.11 13.07
C SER A 382 43.78 16.57 12.46
N GLY A 383 42.65 16.22 13.09
CA GLY A 383 41.31 16.58 12.58
C GLY A 383 40.96 15.89 11.26
N GLY A 384 39.88 16.30 10.61
CA GLY A 384 39.51 15.79 9.28
C GLY A 384 39.47 14.27 9.22
N LEU A 385 40.16 13.65 8.26
CA LEU A 385 40.17 12.19 8.11
C LEU A 385 40.78 11.48 9.34
N LYS A 386 41.67 12.13 10.10
CA LYS A 386 42.19 11.64 11.39
C LYS A 386 41.14 11.59 12.50
N THR A 387 39.99 12.23 12.31
CA THR A 387 38.83 12.18 13.21
C THR A 387 37.72 11.33 12.60
N ASP A 388 37.40 11.53 11.32
CA ASP A 388 36.24 10.94 10.67
C ASP A 388 36.40 9.42 10.42
N LEU A 389 37.59 8.96 9.99
CA LEU A 389 37.82 7.53 9.72
C LEU A 389 37.80 6.69 11.03
N PRO A 390 38.39 7.13 12.15
CA PRO A 390 38.22 6.45 13.43
C PRO A 390 36.76 6.27 13.87
N ILE A 391 35.90 7.27 13.66
CA ILE A 391 34.47 7.19 13.98
C ILE A 391 33.82 6.07 13.14
N PHE A 392 34.04 6.09 11.83
CA PHE A 392 33.56 5.04 10.93
C PHE A 392 34.01 3.65 11.35
N LEU A 393 35.31 3.46 11.66
CA LEU A 393 35.85 2.14 12.03
C LEU A 393 35.27 1.61 13.35
N LYS A 394 35.01 2.50 14.31
CA LYS A 394 34.33 2.17 15.57
C LYS A 394 32.88 1.77 15.33
N LYS A 395 32.12 2.57 14.55
CA LYS A 395 30.74 2.22 14.16
C LYS A 395 30.69 0.88 13.43
N ALA A 396 31.61 0.66 12.50
CA ALA A 396 31.74 -0.58 11.72
C ALA A 396 32.19 -1.80 12.55
N LYS A 397 32.45 -1.64 13.85
CA LYS A 397 32.94 -2.68 14.78
C LYS A 397 34.25 -3.32 14.34
N LEU A 398 35.06 -2.61 13.55
CA LEU A 398 36.39 -3.05 13.12
C LEU A 398 37.46 -2.77 14.18
N VAL A 399 37.21 -1.78 15.04
CA VAL A 399 38.02 -1.46 16.22
C VAL A 399 37.10 -1.26 17.42
N ALA A 400 37.63 -1.47 18.63
CA ALA A 400 36.87 -1.27 19.86
C ALA A 400 36.45 0.20 20.02
N GLY A 401 35.25 0.45 20.57
CA GLY A 401 34.72 1.80 20.76
C GLY A 401 35.58 2.68 21.66
N ASP A 402 36.24 2.07 22.64
CA ASP A 402 37.18 2.68 23.59
C ASP A 402 38.64 2.66 23.10
N ALA A 403 38.92 2.15 21.89
CA ALA A 403 40.27 2.13 21.35
C ALA A 403 40.86 3.54 21.28
N ASP A 404 42.11 3.64 21.74
CA ASP A 404 42.88 4.88 21.68
C ASP A 404 43.37 5.18 20.26
N GLN A 405 43.81 6.42 20.03
CA GLN A 405 44.26 6.88 18.72
C GLN A 405 45.45 6.06 18.19
N SER A 406 46.38 5.64 19.06
CA SER A 406 47.57 4.89 18.65
C SER A 406 47.23 3.50 18.12
N THR A 407 46.24 2.85 18.74
CA THR A 407 45.70 1.55 18.35
C THR A 407 45.00 1.66 17.00
N ILE A 408 44.19 2.70 16.82
CA ILE A 408 43.46 2.95 15.57
C ILE A 408 44.42 3.29 14.43
N ASP A 409 45.46 4.09 14.71
CA ASP A 409 46.50 4.42 13.75
C ASP A 409 47.22 3.18 13.25
N ASN A 410 47.64 2.31 14.18
CA ASN A 410 48.26 1.03 13.83
C ASN A 410 47.30 0.12 13.05
N PHE A 411 46.01 0.09 13.42
CA PHE A 411 44.99 -0.66 12.69
C PHE A 411 44.87 -0.17 11.24
N ILE A 412 44.73 1.14 11.01
CA ILE A 412 44.59 1.73 9.66
C ILE A 412 45.81 1.46 8.79
N THR A 413 47.02 1.58 9.34
CA THR A 413 48.26 1.27 8.61
C THR A 413 48.27 -0.19 8.13
N ASN A 414 47.75 -1.12 8.93
CA ASN A 414 47.74 -2.55 8.63
C ASN A 414 46.46 -3.03 7.94
N LEU A 415 45.41 -2.22 7.86
CA LEU A 415 44.13 -2.57 7.25
C LEU A 415 44.31 -3.04 5.81
N GLN A 416 43.73 -4.21 5.53
CA GLN A 416 43.70 -4.87 4.21
C GLN A 416 42.27 -4.92 3.69
N ALA A 417 42.12 -5.00 2.37
CA ALA A 417 40.80 -5.10 1.74
C ALA A 417 40.00 -6.32 2.22
N SER A 418 40.66 -7.43 2.57
CA SER A 418 40.02 -8.63 3.11
C SER A 418 39.39 -8.43 4.50
N GLY A 419 39.76 -7.37 5.22
CA GLY A 419 39.12 -6.97 6.48
C GLY A 419 37.84 -6.14 6.29
N LEU A 420 37.48 -5.82 5.05
CA LEU A 420 36.31 -5.03 4.70
C LEU A 420 35.35 -5.90 3.88
N THR A 421 34.06 -5.88 4.24
CA THR A 421 33.04 -6.75 3.65
C THR A 421 31.84 -5.94 3.16
N ALA A 422 30.89 -6.60 2.50
CA ALA A 422 29.61 -6.02 2.12
C ALA A 422 28.84 -5.37 3.30
N LYS A 423 29.11 -5.81 4.53
CA LYS A 423 28.43 -5.30 5.74
C LYS A 423 29.12 -4.08 6.34
N THR A 424 30.40 -3.88 6.05
CA THR A 424 31.23 -2.86 6.71
C THR A 424 30.69 -1.44 6.51
N GLY A 425 30.21 -1.11 5.31
CA GLY A 425 29.63 0.21 5.02
C GLY A 425 28.26 0.43 5.65
N ILE A 426 27.50 -0.66 5.88
CA ILE A 426 26.16 -0.62 6.45
C ILE A 426 26.23 -0.48 7.98
N ILE A 427 27.05 -1.33 8.64
CA ILE A 427 27.27 -1.26 10.09
C ILE A 427 28.02 0.03 10.44
N GLY A 428 28.99 0.43 9.61
CA GLY A 428 29.77 1.66 9.77
C GLY A 428 29.09 2.94 9.30
N ARG A 429 27.78 2.90 9.00
CA ARG A 429 27.05 4.01 8.40
C ARG A 429 27.36 5.36 9.08
N PHE A 430 27.92 6.27 8.28
CA PHE A 430 28.42 7.56 8.75
C PHE A 430 28.54 8.53 7.57
N CYS A 431 27.98 9.74 7.68
CA CYS A 431 27.92 10.65 6.53
C CYS A 431 29.28 11.11 6.03
N ALA A 432 30.26 11.29 6.92
CA ALA A 432 31.55 11.88 6.55
C ALA A 432 32.46 10.87 5.82
N VAL A 433 32.46 9.60 6.23
CA VAL A 433 33.23 8.52 5.60
C VAL A 433 32.29 7.40 5.23
N ARG A 434 32.17 7.15 3.93
CA ARG A 434 31.28 6.13 3.36
C ARG A 434 32.10 5.06 2.68
N TYR A 435 31.85 3.79 2.99
CA TYR A 435 32.53 2.66 2.34
C TYR A 435 31.56 1.90 1.42
N TYR A 436 31.83 1.93 0.12
CA TYR A 436 31.06 1.25 -0.91
C TYR A 436 31.75 -0.06 -1.26
N HIS A 437 31.28 -1.17 -0.71
CA HIS A 437 31.80 -2.48 -1.06
C HIS A 437 31.36 -2.86 -2.48
N GLU A 438 32.32 -3.13 -3.35
CA GLU A 438 32.09 -3.48 -4.76
C GLU A 438 31.14 -2.51 -5.47
N SER A 439 31.26 -1.22 -5.15
CA SER A 439 30.43 -0.13 -5.70
C SER A 439 28.94 -0.22 -5.37
N VAL A 440 28.51 -1.13 -4.48
CA VAL A 440 27.10 -1.27 -4.08
C VAL A 440 26.64 -0.02 -3.33
N CYS A 441 25.48 0.51 -3.74
CA CYS A 441 24.80 1.64 -3.10
C CYS A 441 23.28 1.50 -3.18
N TYR A 442 22.61 2.31 -2.38
CA TYR A 442 21.17 2.35 -2.23
C TYR A 442 20.66 3.78 -2.42
N TYR A 443 19.51 3.90 -3.05
CA TYR A 443 18.81 5.17 -3.26
C TYR A 443 17.40 5.03 -2.75
N ASP A 444 16.85 6.09 -2.17
CA ASP A 444 15.43 6.20 -1.91
C ASP A 444 14.75 7.10 -2.94
N VAL A 445 13.50 6.75 -3.23
CA VAL A 445 12.63 7.49 -4.14
C VAL A 445 11.26 7.59 -3.48
N LEU A 446 10.92 8.78 -3.02
CA LEU A 446 9.60 9.08 -2.48
C LEU A 446 8.54 9.00 -3.58
N ILE A 447 7.41 8.36 -3.30
CA ILE A 447 6.33 8.21 -4.27
C ILE A 447 5.46 9.46 -4.22
N ARG A 448 5.50 10.26 -5.29
CA ARG A 448 4.60 11.40 -5.47
C ARG A 448 3.21 10.94 -5.91
N HIS A 449 2.19 11.50 -5.27
CA HIS A 449 0.79 11.23 -5.55
C HIS A 449 0.19 12.12 -6.64
N ASP A 450 0.57 13.38 -6.73
CA ASP A 450 0.05 14.24 -7.81
C ASP A 450 1.15 15.16 -8.31
N GLN A 451 1.53 14.96 -9.57
CA GLN A 451 2.62 15.73 -10.21
C GLN A 451 2.24 17.20 -10.44
N SER A 452 0.94 17.52 -10.44
CA SER A 452 0.46 18.90 -10.56
C SER A 452 0.64 19.69 -9.25
N VAL A 453 0.81 19.00 -8.11
CA VAL A 453 1.05 19.61 -6.80
C VAL A 453 2.53 19.92 -6.66
N ILE A 454 2.92 21.12 -7.08
CA ILE A 454 4.32 21.56 -7.11
C ILE A 454 4.79 22.26 -5.83
N GLU A 455 3.86 22.79 -5.03
CA GLU A 455 4.17 23.46 -3.77
C GLU A 455 4.76 22.49 -2.76
N LYS A 456 5.79 22.92 -2.04
CA LYS A 456 6.46 22.07 -1.05
C LYS A 456 5.52 21.75 0.09
N MET A 457 5.54 20.50 0.53
CA MET A 457 4.73 19.97 1.63
C MET A 457 3.21 20.13 1.44
N ALA A 458 2.74 20.50 0.24
CA ALA A 458 1.33 20.62 -0.02
C ALA A 458 0.62 19.26 0.02
N LEU A 459 -0.63 19.27 0.47
CA LEU A 459 -1.48 18.08 0.53
C LEU A 459 -1.65 17.45 -0.86
N GLY A 460 -1.58 16.13 -0.94
CA GLY A 460 -1.71 15.38 -2.20
C GLY A 460 -0.41 15.33 -3.01
N ARG A 461 0.70 15.87 -2.50
CA ARG A 461 2.01 15.78 -3.17
C ARG A 461 2.62 14.40 -3.04
N TYR A 462 2.63 13.82 -1.83
CA TYR A 462 3.18 12.50 -1.55
C TYR A 462 2.11 11.52 -1.06
N GLY A 463 2.41 10.23 -1.16
CA GLY A 463 1.55 9.15 -0.67
C GLY A 463 1.12 8.17 -1.76
N VAL A 464 0.62 7.02 -1.32
CA VAL A 464 0.08 5.97 -2.18
C VAL A 464 -1.39 5.75 -1.84
N VAL A 465 -2.26 5.96 -2.81
CA VAL A 465 -3.72 5.82 -2.64
C VAL A 465 -4.15 4.51 -3.28
N ARG A 466 -5.08 3.81 -2.62
CA ARG A 466 -5.67 2.56 -3.13
C ARG A 466 -6.22 2.71 -4.55
N ASN A 467 -6.24 1.63 -5.32
CA ASN A 467 -6.69 1.56 -6.71
C ASN A 467 -5.93 2.48 -7.70
N ASN A 468 -4.74 2.96 -7.34
CA ASN A 468 -3.84 3.68 -8.24
C ASN A 468 -2.64 2.82 -8.63
N TRP A 469 -2.15 3.03 -9.85
CA TRP A 469 -0.90 2.46 -10.35
C TRP A 469 0.18 3.54 -10.50
N TYR A 470 1.15 3.52 -9.60
CA TYR A 470 2.36 4.34 -9.63
C TYR A 470 3.44 3.66 -10.49
N HIS A 471 3.73 4.24 -11.65
CA HIS A 471 4.83 3.80 -12.52
C HIS A 471 6.00 4.77 -12.38
N LEU A 472 7.12 4.30 -11.86
CA LEU A 472 8.34 5.06 -11.65
C LEU A 472 9.35 4.70 -12.75
N ASP A 473 9.72 5.67 -13.58
CA ASP A 473 10.71 5.50 -14.64
C ASP A 473 12.02 6.19 -14.22
N LEU A 474 13.05 5.39 -13.92
CA LEU A 474 14.39 5.89 -13.59
C LEU A 474 15.07 6.41 -14.86
N GLN A 475 15.46 7.68 -14.86
CA GLN A 475 15.96 8.37 -16.07
C GLN A 475 17.45 8.68 -16.03
N SER A 476 17.94 9.08 -14.85
CA SER A 476 19.35 9.38 -14.66
C SER A 476 19.77 9.28 -13.20
N VAL A 477 21.08 9.18 -12.99
CA VAL A 477 21.73 9.24 -11.68
C VAL A 477 22.82 10.32 -11.69
N SER A 478 22.94 11.08 -10.61
CA SER A 478 23.87 12.21 -10.48
C SER A 478 25.10 11.93 -9.60
N GLY A 479 25.12 10.81 -8.89
CA GLY A 479 26.18 10.40 -7.99
C GLY A 479 25.85 9.09 -7.29
N PRO A 480 26.76 8.55 -6.47
CA PRO A 480 26.47 7.35 -5.68
C PRO A 480 25.40 7.66 -4.64
N GLY A 481 24.52 6.68 -4.40
CA GLY A 481 23.61 6.69 -3.26
C GLY A 481 24.37 6.45 -1.94
N THR A 482 23.69 5.93 -0.93
CA THR A 482 24.30 5.53 0.34
C THR A 482 24.84 4.11 0.28
N PRO A 483 25.92 3.76 1.01
CA PRO A 483 26.35 2.36 1.11
C PRO A 483 25.49 1.54 2.09
N TRP A 484 24.56 2.18 2.80
CA TRP A 484 23.56 1.60 3.70
C TRP A 484 22.15 1.80 3.15
N ILE A 485 21.17 1.07 3.68
CA ILE A 485 19.77 1.19 3.29
C ILE A 485 19.21 2.51 3.87
N PRO A 486 18.50 3.33 3.09
CA PRO A 486 17.79 4.52 3.59
C PRO A 486 16.66 4.13 4.56
N ASP A 487 17.03 3.98 5.83
CA ASP A 487 16.20 3.49 6.91
C ASP A 487 15.87 4.64 7.88
N PRO A 488 14.66 5.21 7.79
CA PRO A 488 14.26 6.30 8.68
C PRO A 488 13.84 5.81 10.07
N SER A 489 13.70 4.50 10.28
CA SER A 489 13.39 3.94 11.60
C SER A 489 14.63 3.65 12.44
N ASP A 490 15.81 3.73 11.82
CA ASP A 490 17.09 3.43 12.44
C ASP A 490 17.34 4.33 13.67
N PRO A 491 17.54 3.74 14.87
CA PRO A 491 17.72 4.48 16.11
C PRO A 491 19.15 5.03 16.29
N ASP A 492 20.04 4.92 15.30
CA ASP A 492 21.34 5.60 15.35
C ASP A 492 21.11 7.12 15.52
N PRO A 493 21.66 7.76 16.58
CA PRO A 493 21.47 9.19 16.81
C PRO A 493 22.02 10.08 15.69
N ASP A 494 22.92 9.56 14.85
CA ASP A 494 23.42 10.24 13.65
C ASP A 494 22.77 9.69 12.37
N ASN A 495 21.54 9.14 12.47
CA ASN A 495 20.80 8.63 11.32
C ASN A 495 20.75 9.71 10.22
N PRO A 496 21.27 9.44 9.01
CA PRO A 496 21.29 10.40 7.91
C PRO A 496 19.92 10.68 7.31
N THR A 497 18.93 9.85 7.61
CA THR A 497 17.56 9.95 7.11
C THR A 497 16.56 9.94 8.27
N PRO A 498 16.67 10.84 9.26
CA PRO A 498 15.84 10.78 10.47
C PRO A 498 14.35 10.93 10.11
N PRO A 499 13.46 10.30 10.88
CA PRO A 499 12.06 10.09 10.47
C PRO A 499 11.25 11.39 10.37
N ASP A 500 11.65 12.43 11.09
CA ASP A 500 11.02 13.76 11.10
C ASP A 500 11.51 14.69 10.00
N THR A 501 12.41 14.24 9.13
CA THR A 501 12.82 15.01 7.95
C THR A 501 11.64 15.16 7.00
N ASP A 502 11.37 16.40 6.61
CA ASP A 502 10.32 16.71 5.63
C ASP A 502 10.66 16.11 4.25
N ASP A 503 9.66 15.56 3.58
CA ASP A 503 9.85 14.85 2.30
C ASP A 503 10.52 15.71 1.21
N ASP A 504 10.28 17.03 1.22
CA ASP A 504 10.87 17.97 0.25
C ASP A 504 12.28 18.47 0.62
N GLU A 505 12.86 17.96 1.70
CA GLU A 505 14.26 18.16 2.10
C GLU A 505 15.16 16.97 1.75
N ALA A 506 14.59 15.87 1.24
CA ALA A 506 15.35 14.69 0.84
C ALA A 506 16.27 14.97 -0.37
N ASP A 507 17.54 14.56 -0.25
CA ASP A 507 18.52 14.67 -1.34
C ASP A 507 18.17 13.73 -2.50
N ALA A 508 17.86 14.29 -3.67
CA ALA A 508 17.52 13.50 -4.86
C ALA A 508 18.77 13.20 -5.74
N TYR A 509 19.27 11.97 -5.66
CA TYR A 509 20.36 11.49 -6.52
C TYR A 509 19.87 10.75 -7.80
N LEU A 510 18.60 10.33 -7.81
CA LEU A 510 17.92 9.74 -8.96
C LEU A 510 16.89 10.72 -9.53
N SER A 511 16.91 10.89 -10.86
CA SER A 511 15.82 11.56 -11.57
C SER A 511 14.78 10.52 -11.95
N VAL A 512 13.57 10.67 -11.42
CA VAL A 512 12.47 9.73 -11.63
C VAL A 512 11.27 10.46 -12.21
N LYS A 513 10.70 9.92 -13.29
CA LYS A 513 9.37 10.33 -13.76
C LYS A 513 8.36 9.38 -13.15
N ILE A 514 7.42 9.91 -12.38
CA ILE A 514 6.32 9.13 -11.81
C ILE A 514 5.06 9.43 -12.62
N THR A 515 4.49 8.39 -13.21
CA THR A 515 3.20 8.45 -13.91
C THR A 515 2.18 7.70 -13.08
N ILE A 516 1.01 8.29 -12.89
CA ILE A 516 -0.06 7.68 -12.12
C ILE A 516 -1.17 7.34 -13.09
N ASN A 517 -1.42 6.05 -13.21
CA ASN A 517 -2.51 5.55 -14.03
C ASN A 517 -3.65 5.13 -13.12
N PRO A 518 -4.90 5.42 -13.50
CA PRO A 518 -6.02 4.71 -12.91
C PRO A 518 -5.80 3.23 -13.15
N TRP A 519 -6.04 2.41 -12.14
CA TRP A 519 -5.92 0.96 -12.26
C TRP A 519 -7.17 0.35 -12.92
N THR A 520 -7.70 1.05 -13.93
CA THR A 520 -9.02 0.85 -14.56
C THR A 520 -8.95 1.17 -16.06
N TYR A 521 -9.89 0.66 -16.86
CA TYR A 521 -9.92 0.83 -18.33
C TYR A 521 -10.68 2.08 -18.81
N TRP A 522 -10.53 2.43 -20.10
CA TRP A 522 -11.12 3.57 -20.81
C TRP A 522 -11.65 3.18 -22.21
N THR A 523 -12.89 3.55 -22.53
CA THR A 523 -13.49 3.33 -23.86
C THR A 523 -13.10 4.41 -24.89
N GLN A 524 -12.85 4.01 -26.14
CA GLN A 524 -12.60 4.91 -27.28
C GLN A 524 -13.74 4.79 -28.30
N GLY A 525 -14.60 5.81 -28.38
CA GLY A 525 -15.56 5.95 -29.48
C GLY A 525 -14.91 6.74 -30.62
N VAL A 526 -14.80 6.13 -31.81
CA VAL A 526 -14.35 6.81 -33.03
C VAL A 526 -15.57 6.96 -33.94
N ASP A 527 -16.14 8.16 -33.99
CA ASP A 527 -17.01 8.53 -35.10
C ASP A 527 -16.13 8.80 -36.33
N LEU A 528 -16.33 8.02 -37.37
CA LEU A 528 -15.72 8.24 -38.68
C LEU A 528 -16.56 9.28 -39.44
N HIS A 529 -15.93 10.37 -39.87
CA HIS A 529 -16.47 11.29 -40.89
C HIS A 529 -15.69 11.16 -42.20
#